data_AF-A0A6V6YUD5-F1
#
_entry.id   AF-A0A6V6YUD5-F1
#
_cell.length_a   1.000
_cell.length_b   1.000
_cell.length_c   1.000
_cell.angle_alpha   90.00
_cell.angle_beta   90.00
_cell.angle_gamma   90.00
#
_symmetry.space_group_name_H-M   'P 1'
#
loop_
_entity.id
_entity.type
_entity.pdbx_description
1 polymer ?
#
loop_
_entity_poly.entity_id
_entity_poly.type
_entity_poly.pdbx_seq_one_letter_code
_entity_poly.pdbx_strand_id
1 'polypeptide(L)'
;MVQQDGDNFEFAEYLYNEFVENHRKYGKDARVYWYVLGSYIKLGLSKENQAEERQYAQKLSNIIGEAVRDWNTHLLLLRGEQGEQEYKQQMEQFIKRLWALGHDEQSIIELIIKKLKLNYGNDN
;
A
#
# COMPACT_ATOMS: atom_id res chain seq x y z
N MET A 1 5.26 -15.10 -32.04
CA MET A 1 5.92 -14.77 -30.76
C MET A 1 5.36 -13.43 -30.32
N VAL A 2 4.42 -13.45 -29.38
CA VAL A 2 3.83 -12.24 -28.80
C VAL A 2 4.65 -11.95 -27.55
N GLN A 3 5.33 -10.79 -27.52
CA GLN A 3 5.96 -10.29 -26.30
C GLN A 3 4.84 -10.12 -25.26
N GLN A 4 4.91 -10.92 -24.20
CA GLN A 4 4.19 -10.63 -22.97
C GLN A 4 4.96 -9.49 -22.28
N ASP A 5 4.70 -8.26 -22.69
CA ASP A 5 4.96 -7.11 -21.84
C ASP A 5 3.94 -7.21 -20.71
N GLY A 6 4.31 -7.87 -19.61
CA GLY A 6 3.51 -7.86 -18.40
C GLY A 6 3.41 -6.42 -17.90
N ASP A 7 2.21 -6.00 -17.50
CA ASP A 7 1.90 -4.70 -16.89
C ASP A 7 2.70 -4.51 -15.59
N ASN A 8 3.99 -4.22 -15.72
CA ASN A 8 4.91 -4.28 -14.59
C ASN A 8 5.05 -2.88 -13.99
N PHE A 9 4.06 -2.49 -13.19
CA PHE A 9 4.07 -1.24 -12.41
C PHE A 9 5.07 -1.26 -11.24
N GLU A 10 6.17 -2.02 -11.38
CA GLU A 10 7.13 -2.38 -10.33
C GLU A 10 7.72 -1.16 -9.64
N PHE A 11 7.97 -0.08 -10.38
CA PHE A 11 8.58 1.11 -9.78
C PHE A 11 7.59 1.84 -8.86
N ALA A 12 6.30 1.91 -9.24
CA ALA A 12 5.27 2.48 -8.39
C ALA A 12 5.07 1.61 -7.13
N GLU A 13 5.07 0.28 -7.29
CA GLU A 13 4.99 -0.66 -6.17
C GLU A 13 6.20 -0.57 -5.25
N TYR A 14 7.41 -0.47 -5.80
CA TYR A 14 8.65 -0.29 -5.06
C TYR A 14 8.58 0.95 -4.16
N LEU A 15 8.21 2.11 -4.73
CA LEU A 15 8.11 3.35 -3.96
C LEU A 15 7.04 3.26 -2.86
N TYR A 16 5.91 2.62 -3.15
CA TYR A 16 4.87 2.39 -2.15
C TYR A 16 5.35 1.43 -1.04
N ASN A 17 6.00 0.32 -1.39
CA ASN A 17 6.50 -0.67 -0.44
C ASN A 17 7.59 -0.07 0.46
N GLU A 18 8.51 0.70 -0.12
CA GLU A 18 9.51 1.46 0.63
C GLU A 18 8.86 2.44 1.61
N PHE A 19 7.78 3.13 1.21
CA PHE A 19 7.02 3.95 2.15
C PHE A 19 6.47 3.11 3.31
N VAL A 20 5.80 2.00 3.03
CA VAL A 20 5.17 1.14 4.05
C VAL A 20 6.21 0.62 5.03
N GLU A 21 7.31 0.04 4.54
CA GLU A 21 8.35 -0.53 5.39
C GLU A 21 9.07 0.53 6.22
N ASN A 22 9.48 1.64 5.60
CA ASN A 22 10.19 2.69 6.29
C ASN A 22 9.29 3.46 7.25
N HIS A 23 7.99 3.62 6.96
CA HIS A 23 7.08 4.30 7.88
C HIS A 23 6.86 3.46 9.15
N ARG A 24 6.90 2.13 9.05
CA ARG A 24 6.84 1.23 10.23
C ARG A 24 8.08 1.35 11.12
N LYS A 25 9.25 1.63 10.54
CA LYS A 25 10.55 1.68 11.24
C LYS A 25 10.93 3.09 11.73
N TYR A 26 10.71 4.09 10.87
CA TYR A 26 11.24 5.45 11.00
C TYR A 26 10.13 6.52 10.97
N GLY A 27 8.87 6.12 10.82
CA GLY A 27 7.73 7.04 10.86
C GLY A 27 7.75 8.06 9.71
N LYS A 28 7.80 9.35 10.07
CA LYS A 28 7.59 10.45 9.11
C LYS A 28 8.69 10.57 8.04
N ASP A 29 9.88 10.04 8.31
CA ASP A 29 11.01 10.13 7.36
C ASP A 29 10.74 9.36 6.06
N ALA A 30 9.87 8.36 6.12
CA ALA A 30 9.42 7.61 4.95
C ALA A 30 8.63 8.45 3.93
N ARG A 31 8.21 9.68 4.28
CA ARG A 31 7.48 10.58 3.37
C ARG A 31 8.28 10.92 2.11
N VAL A 32 9.60 10.74 2.11
CA VAL A 32 10.43 10.89 0.92
C VAL A 32 9.97 9.97 -0.21
N TYR A 33 9.60 8.72 0.08
CA TYR A 33 9.13 7.77 -0.93
C TYR A 33 7.77 8.17 -1.50
N TRP A 34 6.88 8.68 -0.65
CA TRP A 34 5.60 9.23 -1.11
C TRP A 34 5.79 10.48 -1.99
N TYR A 35 6.75 11.34 -1.65
CA TYR A 35 7.12 12.48 -2.49
C TYR A 35 7.67 12.07 -3.85
N VAL A 36 8.55 11.06 -3.88
CA VAL A 36 9.09 10.51 -5.13
C VAL A 36 7.98 9.87 -5.96
N LEU A 37 7.04 9.14 -5.36
CA LEU A 37 5.87 8.59 -6.04
C LEU A 37 5.01 9.69 -6.68
N GLY A 38 4.74 10.77 -5.93
CA GLY A 38 4.03 11.94 -6.45
C GLY A 38 4.75 12.62 -7.62
N SER A 39 6.09 12.68 -7.57
CA SER A 39 6.91 13.22 -8.65
C SER A 39 6.93 12.31 -9.87
N TYR A 40 6.97 11.00 -9.66
CA TYR A 40 6.88 10.00 -10.71
C TYR A 40 5.55 10.08 -11.47
N ILE A 41 4.42 10.18 -10.76
CA ILE A 41 3.09 10.38 -11.36
C ILE A 41 3.06 11.64 -12.23
N LYS A 42 3.61 12.76 -11.74
CA LYS A 42 3.54 14.05 -12.42
C LYS A 42 4.51 14.20 -13.59
N LEU A 43 5.74 13.72 -13.42
CA LEU A 43 6.85 14.00 -14.32
C LEU A 43 7.28 12.76 -15.12
N GLY A 44 7.34 11.60 -14.46
CA GLY A 44 7.79 10.34 -15.06
C GLY A 44 6.75 9.66 -15.95
N LEU A 45 5.47 9.88 -15.67
CA LEU A 45 4.34 9.27 -16.36
C LEU A 45 3.53 10.29 -17.18
N SER A 46 4.18 11.22 -17.88
CA SER A 46 3.50 12.34 -18.56
C SER A 46 2.86 11.99 -19.91
N LYS A 47 3.19 10.85 -20.52
CA LYS A 47 2.69 10.45 -21.85
C LYS A 47 1.33 9.73 -21.76
N GLU A 48 0.53 9.80 -22.83
CA GLU A 48 -0.78 9.15 -22.89
C GLU A 48 -0.70 7.62 -22.81
N ASN A 49 0.31 7.01 -23.44
CA ASN A 49 0.53 5.57 -23.39
C ASN A 49 0.97 5.05 -22.00
N GLN A 50 1.10 5.93 -21.01
CA GLN A 50 1.41 5.60 -19.61
C GLN A 50 0.20 5.83 -18.69
N ALA A 51 -1.00 6.01 -19.25
CA ALA A 51 -2.20 6.35 -18.48
C ALA A 51 -2.56 5.30 -17.42
N GLU A 52 -2.43 4.01 -17.75
CA GLU A 52 -2.74 2.92 -16.82
C GLU A 52 -1.80 2.89 -15.62
N GLU A 53 -0.48 2.96 -15.88
CA GLU A 53 0.52 3.06 -14.82
C GLU A 53 0.32 4.33 -13.98
N ARG A 54 -0.05 5.46 -14.61
CA ARG A 54 -0.36 6.71 -13.90
C ARG A 54 -1.56 6.54 -12.98
N GLN A 55 -2.63 5.90 -13.45
CA GLN A 55 -3.83 5.64 -12.64
C GLN A 55 -3.48 4.71 -11.46
N TYR A 56 -2.71 3.66 -11.70
CA TYR A 56 -2.28 2.75 -10.65
C TYR A 56 -1.40 3.44 -9.59
N ALA A 57 -0.37 4.18 -10.02
CA ALA A 57 0.48 4.95 -9.12
C ALA A 57 -0.32 6.01 -8.33
N GLN A 58 -1.30 6.65 -8.96
CA GLN A 58 -2.20 7.58 -8.29
C GLN A 58 -3.06 6.89 -7.22
N LYS A 59 -3.57 5.69 -7.50
CA LYS A 59 -4.29 4.85 -6.52
C LYS A 59 -3.40 4.56 -5.31
N LEU A 60 -2.15 4.14 -5.52
CA LEU A 60 -1.19 3.89 -4.44
C LEU A 60 -0.91 5.15 -3.61
N SER A 61 -0.71 6.30 -4.26
CA SER A 61 -0.50 7.58 -3.57
C SER A 61 -1.73 8.00 -2.75
N ASN A 62 -2.95 7.75 -3.26
CA ASN A 62 -4.18 8.06 -2.54
C ASN A 62 -4.34 7.19 -1.28
N ILE A 63 -4.04 5.90 -1.39
CA ILE A 63 -4.05 4.96 -0.25
C ILE A 63 -3.09 5.44 0.85
N ILE A 64 -1.87 5.87 0.49
CA ILE A 64 -0.94 6.47 1.44
C ILE A 64 -1.55 7.73 2.08
N GLY A 65 -2.13 8.63 1.27
CA GLY A 65 -2.73 9.86 1.75
C GLY A 65 -3.86 9.65 2.76
N GLU A 66 -4.78 8.73 2.47
CA GLU A 66 -5.86 8.33 3.38
C GLU A 66 -5.30 7.73 4.68
N ALA A 67 -4.35 6.80 4.56
CA ALA A 67 -3.73 6.18 5.72
C ALA A 67 -2.99 7.18 6.62
N VAL A 68 -2.29 8.16 6.04
CA VAL A 68 -1.61 9.22 6.80
C VAL A 68 -2.61 10.15 7.48
N ARG A 69 -3.64 10.61 6.75
CA ARG A 69 -4.67 11.51 7.27
C ARG A 69 -5.41 10.90 8.45
N ASP A 70 -5.73 9.61 8.35
CA ASP A 70 -6.59 8.91 9.31
C ASP A 70 -5.78 8.10 10.34
N TRP A 71 -4.45 8.32 10.41
CA TRP A 71 -3.51 7.66 11.32
C TRP A 71 -3.49 6.12 11.22
N ASN A 72 -3.75 5.58 10.04
CA ASN A 72 -3.88 4.14 9.74
C ASN A 72 -2.71 3.58 8.93
N THR A 73 -1.55 4.22 8.89
CA THR A 73 -0.39 3.73 8.13
C THR A 73 0.07 2.34 8.55
N HIS A 74 -0.15 1.95 9.82
CA HIS A 74 0.10 0.60 10.32
C HIS A 74 -0.80 -0.48 9.69
N LEU A 75 -1.91 -0.09 9.06
CA LEU A 75 -2.80 -1.00 8.35
C LEU A 75 -2.40 -1.20 6.88
N LEU A 76 -1.46 -0.44 6.33
CA LEU A 76 -1.02 -0.64 4.94
C LEU A 76 -0.41 -2.05 4.75
N LEU A 77 -0.65 -2.62 3.57
CA LEU A 77 -0.08 -3.87 3.08
C LEU A 77 0.83 -3.56 1.90
N LEU A 78 1.92 -4.32 1.76
CA LEU A 78 2.82 -4.33 0.62
C LEU A 78 2.09 -4.79 -0.66
N ARG A 79 2.68 -4.46 -1.82
CA ARG A 79 2.19 -4.78 -3.18
C ARG A 79 3.11 -5.77 -3.88
N GLY A 80 2.63 -6.29 -5.01
CA GLY A 80 3.32 -7.33 -5.78
C GLY A 80 3.58 -8.60 -4.98
N GLU A 81 4.65 -9.31 -5.33
CA GLU A 81 5.06 -10.57 -4.69
C GLU A 81 5.26 -10.41 -3.16
N GLN A 82 5.78 -9.26 -2.72
CA GLN A 82 5.96 -8.95 -1.30
C GLN A 82 4.61 -8.87 -0.56
N GLY A 83 3.58 -8.33 -1.21
CA GLY A 83 2.22 -8.24 -0.68
C GLY A 83 1.53 -9.58 -0.52
N GLU A 84 1.68 -10.49 -1.49
CA GLU A 84 1.06 -11.82 -1.43
C GLU A 84 1.61 -12.67 -0.29
N GLN A 85 2.93 -12.60 -0.05
CA GLN A 85 3.59 -13.28 1.07
C GLN A 85 3.21 -12.64 2.41
N GLU A 86 3.16 -11.31 2.49
CA GLU A 86 2.73 -10.58 3.69
C GLU A 86 1.27 -10.90 4.04
N TYR A 87 0.36 -10.94 3.08
CA TYR A 87 -1.06 -11.15 3.35
C TYR A 87 -1.31 -12.49 4.06
N LYS A 88 -0.72 -13.58 3.56
CA LYS A 88 -0.91 -14.92 4.16
C LYS A 88 -0.23 -15.05 5.51
N GLN A 89 1.01 -14.61 5.64
CA GLN A 89 1.80 -14.85 6.85
C GLN A 89 1.54 -13.81 7.96
N GLN A 90 1.35 -12.55 7.58
CA GLN A 90 1.26 -11.47 8.55
C GLN A 90 -0.16 -11.21 9.02
N MET A 91 -1.21 -11.67 8.33
CA MET A 91 -2.57 -11.51 8.86
C MET A 91 -2.80 -12.31 10.14
N GLU A 92 -2.33 -13.55 10.21
CA GLU A 92 -2.40 -14.33 11.45
C GLU A 92 -1.59 -13.66 12.57
N GLN A 93 -0.39 -13.15 12.27
CA GLN A 93 0.43 -12.47 13.26
C GLN A 93 -0.17 -11.14 13.71
N PHE A 94 -0.83 -10.42 12.80
CA PHE A 94 -1.56 -9.19 13.09
C PHE A 94 -2.72 -9.47 14.05
N ILE A 95 -3.54 -10.48 13.75
CA ILE A 95 -4.64 -10.91 14.63
C ILE A 95 -4.11 -11.34 16.00
N LYS A 96 -3.05 -12.16 16.05
CA LYS A 96 -2.41 -12.58 17.31
C LYS A 96 -1.91 -11.38 18.13
N ARG A 97 -1.32 -10.38 17.48
CA ARG A 97 -0.86 -9.14 18.15
C ARG A 97 -2.03 -8.35 18.73
N LEU A 98 -3.14 -8.22 18.00
CA LEU A 98 -4.32 -7.51 18.50
C LEU A 98 -4.91 -8.22 19.73
N TRP A 99 -5.00 -9.55 19.71
CA TRP A 99 -5.38 -10.33 20.88
C TRP A 99 -4.42 -10.09 22.06
N ALA A 100 -3.12 -10.11 21.82
CA ALA A 100 -2.10 -9.87 22.86
C ALA A 100 -2.15 -8.45 23.44
N LEU A 101 -2.63 -7.47 22.67
CA LEU A 101 -2.85 -6.08 23.11
C LEU A 101 -4.18 -5.88 23.85
N GLY A 102 -4.99 -6.95 24.00
CA GLY A 102 -6.24 -6.92 24.76
C GLY A 102 -7.44 -6.39 23.98
N HIS A 103 -7.39 -6.38 22.63
CA HIS A 103 -8.57 -6.10 21.82
C HIS A 103 -9.59 -7.23 21.96
N ASP A 104 -10.87 -6.89 22.02
CA ASP A 104 -11.96 -7.86 21.91
C ASP A 104 -12.17 -8.33 20.46
N GLU A 105 -12.95 -9.41 20.30
CA GLU A 105 -13.20 -10.02 18.99
C GLU A 105 -13.82 -9.05 17.98
N GLN A 106 -14.76 -8.21 18.42
CA GLN A 106 -15.44 -7.26 17.55
C GLN A 106 -14.46 -6.16 17.08
N SER A 107 -13.67 -5.61 18.00
CA SER A 107 -12.60 -4.65 17.70
C SER A 107 -11.58 -5.21 16.70
N ILE A 108 -11.24 -6.49 16.82
CA ILE A 108 -10.32 -7.17 15.88
C ILE A 108 -10.95 -7.28 14.49
N ILE A 109 -12.22 -7.70 14.40
CA ILE A 109 -12.97 -7.78 13.13
C ILE A 109 -13.02 -6.41 12.46
N GLU A 110 -13.33 -5.36 13.22
CA GLU A 110 -13.39 -3.98 12.70
C GLU A 110 -12.04 -3.52 12.13
N LEU A 111 -10.94 -3.84 12.82
CA LEU A 111 -9.58 -3.52 12.34
C LEU A 111 -9.21 -4.32 11.09
N ILE A 112 -9.59 -5.59 10.98
CA ILE A 112 -9.39 -6.39 9.77
C ILE A 112 -10.18 -5.78 8.60
N ILE A 113 -11.46 -5.47 8.80
CA ILE A 113 -12.30 -4.86 7.76
C ILE A 113 -11.71 -3.52 7.32
N LYS A 114 -11.27 -2.68 8.27
CA LYS A 114 -10.62 -1.40 7.98
C LYS A 114 -9.33 -1.60 7.17
N LYS A 115 -8.52 -2.59 7.55
CA LYS A 115 -7.29 -2.96 6.84
C LYS A 115 -7.59 -3.39 5.39
N LEU A 116 -8.60 -4.22 5.18
CA LEU A 116 -8.99 -4.68 3.85
C LEU A 116 -9.54 -3.55 2.98
N LYS A 117 -10.43 -2.71 3.54
CA LYS A 117 -10.99 -1.55 2.83
C LYS A 117 -9.90 -0.56 2.42
N LEU A 118 -8.97 -0.24 3.30
CA LEU A 118 -7.86 0.67 2.99
C LEU A 118 -6.98 0.16 1.84
N ASN A 119 -6.74 -1.16 1.76
CA ASN A 119 -5.79 -1.71 0.80
C ASN A 119 -6.43 -2.19 -0.51
N TYR A 120 -7.72 -2.54 -0.51
CA TYR A 120 -8.41 -3.14 -1.65
C TYR A 120 -9.80 -2.52 -1.94
N GLY A 121 -10.39 -1.81 -0.98
CA GLY A 121 -11.76 -1.28 -1.07
C GLY A 121 -11.80 0.16 -1.53
N ASN A 122 -11.48 0.37 -2.82
CA ASN A 122 -11.92 1.54 -3.60
C ASN A 122 -11.78 1.25 -5.11
N ASP A 123 -12.14 0.04 -5.52
CA ASP A 123 -12.43 -0.26 -6.92
C ASP A 123 -13.89 0.16 -7.17
N ASN A 124 -14.11 1.45 -7.46
CA ASN A 124 -15.34 1.92 -8.08
C ASN A 124 -15.25 1.71 -9.59
#